data_AF-A0AAI9Z810-F1
#
_entry.id   AF-A0AAI9Z810-F1
#
_cell.length_a   1.000
_cell.length_b   1.000
_cell.length_c   1.000
_cell.angle_alpha   90.00
_cell.angle_beta   90.00
_cell.angle_gamma   90.00
#
_symmetry.space_group_name_H-M   'P 1'
#
loop_
_entity.id
_entity.type
_entity.pdbx_description
1 polymer ?
#
loop_
_entity_poly.entity_id
_entity_poly.type
_entity_poly.pdbx_seq_one_letter_code
_entity_poly.pdbx_strand_id
1 'polypeptide(L)'
;MTWANCGFPLTDNTAIPRFLTGTLFILPVIFMCIRILNKFVNPSPWGADDVCIFIGFACATALVPIVYRLLAIGLGRDIWTLQPYKITEFLKVISEH
;
A
#
# COMPACT_ATOMS: atom_id res chain seq x y z
N MET A 1 2.23 -19.03 -29.81
CA MET A 1 3.22 -17.93 -29.90
C MET A 1 3.02 -17.03 -28.69
N THR A 2 4.08 -16.77 -27.92
CA THR A 2 4.05 -15.88 -26.75
C THR A 2 4.39 -14.46 -27.18
N TRP A 3 3.78 -13.44 -26.55
CA TRP A 3 3.99 -12.01 -26.87
C TRP A 3 5.46 -11.58 -26.89
N ALA A 4 6.30 -12.20 -26.06
CA ALA A 4 7.75 -12.00 -26.03
C ALA A 4 8.44 -12.30 -27.38
N ASN A 5 7.91 -13.24 -28.17
CA ASN A 5 8.48 -13.59 -29.47
C ASN A 5 8.16 -12.56 -30.57
N CYS A 6 7.23 -11.63 -30.30
CA CYS A 6 6.86 -10.53 -31.18
C CYS A 6 7.57 -9.22 -30.83
N GLY A 7 8.58 -9.24 -29.95
CA GLY A 7 9.32 -8.05 -29.51
C GLY A 7 8.62 -7.21 -28.43
N PHE A 8 7.54 -7.72 -27.83
CA PHE A 8 6.84 -7.09 -26.72
C PHE A 8 7.15 -7.84 -25.42
N PRO A 9 8.22 -7.45 -24.69
CA PRO A 9 8.51 -8.05 -23.39
C PRO A 9 7.41 -7.70 -22.40
N LEU A 10 6.95 -8.70 -21.65
CA LEU A 10 5.96 -8.51 -20.60
C LEU A 10 6.60 -7.74 -19.43
N THR A 11 5.97 -6.64 -19.03
CA THR A 11 6.41 -5.83 -17.90
C THR A 11 5.62 -6.22 -16.65
N ASP A 12 6.34 -6.64 -15.60
CA ASP A 12 5.79 -6.83 -14.26
C ASP A 12 6.60 -5.99 -13.25
N ASN A 13 6.03 -4.85 -12.88
CA ASN A 13 6.58 -3.92 -11.89
C ASN A 13 5.90 -4.04 -10.53
N THR A 14 5.23 -5.17 -10.23
CA THR A 14 4.53 -5.34 -8.94
C THR A 14 5.48 -5.51 -7.75
N ALA A 15 6.71 -5.96 -7.98
CA ALA A 15 7.67 -6.27 -6.92
C ALA A 15 8.12 -5.03 -6.13
N ILE A 16 8.43 -3.94 -6.83
CA ILE A 16 8.90 -2.68 -6.24
C ILE A 16 7.88 -2.08 -5.26
N PRO A 17 6.63 -1.77 -5.67
CA PRO A 17 5.63 -1.21 -4.76
C PRO A 17 5.30 -2.17 -3.63
N ARG A 18 5.30 -3.49 -3.87
CA ARG A 18 5.07 -4.48 -2.81
C ARG A 18 6.11 -4.41 -1.70
N PHE A 19 7.39 -4.33 -2.07
CA PHE A 19 8.50 -4.27 -1.12
C PHE A 19 8.55 -2.91 -0.43
N LEU A 20 8.34 -1.83 -1.20
CA LEU A 20 8.39 -0.47 -0.69
C LEU A 20 7.27 -0.21 0.31
N THR A 21 6.03 -0.60 0.02
CA THR A 21 4.90 -0.46 0.94
C THR A 21 5.14 -1.20 2.24
N GLY A 22 5.63 -2.45 2.20
CA GLY A 22 5.94 -3.20 3.41
C GLY A 22 7.05 -2.57 4.23
N THR A 23 8.15 -2.16 3.59
CA THR A 23 9.32 -1.59 4.27
C THR A 23 9.01 -0.22 4.86
N LEU A 24 8.32 0.65 4.12
CA LEU A 24 7.95 1.98 4.61
C LEU A 24 6.93 1.93 5.74
N PHE A 25 6.10 0.88 5.83
CA PHE A 25 5.16 0.70 6.94
C PHE A 25 5.85 0.40 8.28
N ILE A 26 7.10 -0.09 8.27
CA ILE A 26 7.86 -0.33 9.50
C ILE A 26 8.11 0.99 10.26
N LEU A 27 8.35 2.08 9.53
CA LEU A 27 8.64 3.39 10.11
C LEU A 27 7.51 3.94 11.01
N PRO A 28 6.23 4.04 10.57
CA PRO A 28 5.15 4.49 11.43
C PRO A 28 4.87 3.53 12.59
N VAL A 29 5.13 2.22 12.44
CA VAL A 29 5.07 1.26 13.58
C VAL A 29 6.10 1.63 14.65
N ILE A 30 7.35 1.88 14.25
CA ILE A 30 8.41 2.27 15.20
C ILE A 30 8.05 3.58 15.91
N PHE A 31 7.60 4.60 15.17
CA PHE A 31 7.21 5.87 15.78
C PHE A 31 6.06 5.71 16.77
N MET A 32 5.06 4.90 16.43
CA MET A 32 3.94 4.59 17.30
C MET A 32 4.39 3.88 18.59
N CYS A 33 5.28 2.88 18.48
CA CYS A 33 5.87 2.20 19.63
C CYS A 33 6.64 3.15 20.53
N ILE A 34 7.52 3.99 19.97
CA ILE A 34 8.28 4.99 20.74
C ILE A 34 7.33 5.95 21.45
N ARG A 35 6.25 6.39 20.80
CA ARG A 35 5.31 7.33 21.41
C ARG A 35 4.53 6.71 22.56
N ILE A 36 4.09 5.46 22.40
CA ILE A 36 3.43 4.68 23.46
C ILE A 36 4.40 4.50 24.64
N LEU A 37 5.64 4.11 24.39
CA LEU A 37 6.66 3.95 25.44
C LEU A 37 6.91 5.27 26.18
N ASN A 38 7.06 6.37 25.46
CA ASN A 38 7.27 7.68 26.08
C ASN A 38 6.07 8.10 26.94
N LYS A 39 4.84 7.76 26.53
CA LYS A 39 3.63 8.02 27.31
C LYS A 39 3.59 7.20 28.61
N PHE A 40 4.08 5.96 28.58
CA PHE A 40 4.19 5.12 29.78
C PHE A 40 5.26 5.61 30.75
N VAL A 41 6.40 6.09 30.25
CA VAL A 41 7.48 6.63 31.09
C VAL A 41 7.12 8.02 31.64
N ASN A 42 6.50 8.86 30.81
CA ASN A 42 6.13 10.23 31.13
C ASN A 42 4.62 10.43 30.91
N PRO A 43 3.78 10.15 31.93
CA PRO A 43 2.33 10.31 31.83
C PRO A 43 1.95 11.80 31.72
N SER A 44 1.93 12.29 30.49
CA SER A 44 1.44 13.63 30.12
C SER A 44 -0.03 13.55 29.66
N PRO A 45 -0.81 14.63 29.75
CA PRO A 45 -2.08 14.76 29.03
C PRO A 45 -1.92 14.46 27.54
N TRP A 46 -3.01 14.03 26.90
CA TRP A 46 -3.04 13.80 25.46
C TRP A 46 -3.02 15.14 24.73
N GLY A 47 -1.96 15.37 23.95
CA GLY A 47 -1.77 16.58 23.16
C GLY A 47 -2.12 16.37 21.69
N ALA A 48 -2.10 17.47 20.93
CA ALA A 48 -2.29 17.45 19.49
C ALA A 48 -1.27 16.53 18.77
N ASP A 49 -0.04 16.46 19.28
CA ASP A 49 1.00 15.57 18.76
C ASP A 49 0.63 14.08 18.88
N ASP A 50 0.04 13.67 20.02
CA ASP A 50 -0.46 12.30 20.18
C ASP A 50 -1.54 12.03 19.10
N VAL A 51 -2.51 12.92 18.96
CA VAL A 51 -3.59 12.73 17.98
C VAL A 51 -3.07 12.61 16.54
N CYS A 52 -2.10 13.45 16.16
CA CYS A 52 -1.49 13.40 14.83
C CYS A 52 -0.82 12.06 14.54
N ILE A 53 -0.08 11.48 15.49
CA ILE A 53 0.57 10.19 15.26
C ILE A 53 -0.45 9.04 15.14
N PHE A 54 -1.53 9.07 15.93
CA PHE A 54 -2.59 8.05 15.85
C PHE A 54 -3.32 8.12 14.51
N ILE A 55 -3.66 9.33 14.04
CA ILE A 55 -4.30 9.52 12.73
C ILE A 55 -3.35 9.08 11.61
N GLY A 56 -2.10 9.52 11.63
CA GLY A 56 -1.11 9.14 10.63
C GLY A 56 -0.90 7.63 10.57
N PHE A 57 -0.83 6.97 11.73
CA PHE A 57 -0.73 5.52 11.83
C PHE A 57 -1.97 4.80 11.30
N ALA A 58 -3.17 5.32 11.59
CA ALA A 58 -4.42 4.79 11.05
C ALA A 58 -4.48 4.90 9.52
N CYS A 59 -4.10 6.06 8.96
CA CYS A 59 -4.03 6.26 7.52
C CYS A 59 -3.02 5.32 6.85
N ALA A 60 -1.81 5.17 7.43
CA ALA A 60 -0.80 4.25 6.92
C ALA A 60 -1.30 2.81 6.95
N THR A 61 -1.94 2.39 8.04
CA THR A 61 -2.49 1.04 8.20
C THR A 61 -3.61 0.76 7.20
N ALA A 62 -4.46 1.75 6.91
CA ALA A 62 -5.51 1.62 5.90
C ALA A 62 -4.96 1.56 4.46
N LEU A 63 -3.86 2.27 4.19
CA LEU A 63 -3.25 2.32 2.85
C LEU A 63 -2.60 0.99 2.45
N VAL A 64 -1.98 0.28 3.39
CA VAL A 64 -1.28 -1.00 3.14
C VAL A 64 -2.18 -2.03 2.42
N PRO A 65 -3.35 -2.44 2.96
CA PRO A 65 -4.21 -3.42 2.29
C PRO A 65 -4.75 -2.90 0.96
N ILE A 66 -5.00 -1.59 0.83
CA ILE A 66 -5.43 -0.99 -0.45
C ILE A 66 -4.36 -1.22 -1.52
N VAL A 67 -3.09 -0.93 -1.22
CA VAL A 67 -1.99 -1.15 -2.17
C VAL A 67 -1.86 -2.63 -2.55
N TYR A 68 -1.90 -3.55 -1.57
CA TYR A 68 -1.85 -4.98 -1.88
C TYR A 68 -3.04 -5.45 -2.74
N ARG A 69 -4.23 -4.89 -2.54
CA ARG A 69 -5.41 -5.18 -3.38
C ARG A 69 -5.23 -4.64 -4.79
N LEU A 70 -4.72 -3.42 -4.95
CA LEU A 70 -4.44 -2.83 -6.25
C LEU A 70 -3.41 -3.66 -7.03
N LEU A 71 -2.33 -4.10 -6.36
CA LEU A 71 -1.34 -4.99 -6.97
C LEU A 71 -1.96 -6.34 -7.39
N ALA A 72 -2.90 -6.87 -6.59
CA ALA A 72 -3.57 -8.14 -6.90
C ALA A 72 -4.55 -8.06 -8.09
N ILE A 73 -5.13 -6.89 -8.36
CA ILE A 73 -6.01 -6.67 -9.52
C ILE A 73 -5.26 -6.21 -10.77
N GLY A 74 -3.94 -6.06 -10.69
CA GLY A 74 -3.08 -5.85 -11.86
C GLY A 74 -2.34 -4.53 -11.91
N LEU A 75 -2.36 -3.71 -10.85
CA LEU A 75 -1.52 -2.51 -10.77
C LEU A 75 -0.05 -2.90 -10.95
N GLY A 76 0.62 -2.34 -11.94
CA GLY A 76 2.03 -2.62 -12.25
C GLY A 76 2.25 -3.79 -13.21
N ARG A 77 1.19 -4.39 -13.77
CA ARG A 77 1.27 -5.37 -14.87
C ARG A 77 0.66 -4.80 -16.15
N ASP A 78 1.10 -5.33 -17.27
CA ASP A 78 0.51 -5.01 -18.56
C ASP A 78 -0.96 -5.47 -18.66
N ILE A 79 -1.83 -4.63 -19.24
CA ILE A 79 -3.28 -4.89 -19.32
C ILE A 79 -3.62 -6.20 -20.07
N TRP A 80 -2.83 -6.55 -21.09
CA TRP A 80 -3.00 -7.78 -21.88
C TRP A 80 -2.58 -9.06 -21.15
N THR A 81 -1.97 -8.96 -19.98
CA THR A 81 -1.63 -10.12 -19.12
C THR A 81 -2.71 -10.44 -18.09
N LEU A 82 -3.70 -9.55 -17.93
CA LEU A 82 -4.76 -9.67 -16.94
C LEU A 82 -5.96 -10.41 -17.52
N GLN A 83 -6.63 -11.20 -16.68
CA GLN A 83 -7.91 -11.78 -17.04
C GLN A 83 -8.97 -10.67 -17.19
N PRO A 84 -9.91 -10.78 -18.15
CA PRO A 84 -10.87 -9.70 -18.45
C PRO A 84 -11.64 -9.19 -17.22
N TYR A 85 -11.99 -10.07 -16.28
CA TYR A 85 -12.71 -9.68 -15.06
C TYR A 85 -11.86 -8.81 -14.11
N LYS A 86 -10.52 -8.97 -14.09
CA LYS A 86 -9.61 -8.14 -13.29
C LYS A 86 -9.53 -6.71 -13.80
N ILE A 87 -9.62 -6.53 -15.12
CA ILE A 87 -9.67 -5.21 -15.76
C ILE A 87 -10.96 -4.49 -15.33
N THR A 88 -12.10 -5.18 -15.33
CA THR A 88 -13.37 -4.60 -14.88
C THR A 88 -13.37 -4.28 -13.38
N GLU A 89 -12.79 -5.14 -12.53
CA GLU A 89 -12.63 -4.85 -11.10
C GLU A 89 -11.78 -3.59 -10.86
N PHE A 90 -10.66 -3.46 -11.57
CA PHE A 90 -9.79 -2.29 -11.48
C PHE A 90 -10.51 -1.00 -11.92
N LEU A 91 -11.24 -1.04 -13.05
CA LEU A 91 -12.00 0.10 -13.53
C LEU A 91 -13.13 0.50 -12.58
N LYS A 92 -13.82 -0.47 -11.95
CA LYS A 92 -14.83 -0.18 -10.94
C LYS A 92 -14.24 0.54 -9.73
N VAL A 93 -13.13 0.04 -9.18
CA VAL A 93 -12.45 0.69 -8.04
C VAL A 93 -12.08 2.14 -8.35
N ILE A 94 -11.72 2.47 -9.60
CA ILE A 94 -11.38 3.83 -10.00
C ILE A 94 -12.62 4.68 -10.30
N SER A 95 -13.68 4.14 -10.90
CA SER A 95 -14.86 4.92 -11.27
C SER A 95 -15.83 5.18 -10.11
N GLU A 96 -15.68 4.46 -8.99
CA GLU A 96 -16.49 4.63 -7.77
C GLU A 96 -15.85 5.62 -6.78
N HIS A 97 -14.73 6.25 -7.16
CA HIS A 97 -14.08 7.35 -6.46
C HIS A 97 -13.93 8.55 -7.40
#